data_AF-A0A847ARJ3-F1
#
_entry.id   AF-A0A847ARJ3-F1
#
_cell.length_a   1.000
_cell.length_b   1.000
_cell.length_c   1.000
_cell.angle_alpha   90.00
_cell.angle_beta   90.00
_cell.angle_gamma   90.00
#
_symmetry.space_group_name_H-M   'P 1'
#
loop_
_entity.id
_entity.type
_entity.pdbx_description
1 polymer ?
#
loop_
_entity_poly.entity_id
_entity_poly.type
_entity_poly.pdbx_seq_one_letter_code
_entity_poly.pdbx_strand_id
1 'polypeptide(L)' 'MDFVKEGLRVKSATVIKNLERRNMEGYYFETVEEAVEKAMSMIKEEDTVGWGGSTTI' A
#
# COMPACT_ATOMS: atom_id res chain seq x y z
N MET A 1 8.00 -4.19 20.81
CA MET A 1 7.87 -3.59 19.46
C MET A 1 6.75 -4.25 18.64
N ASP A 2 6.23 -5.39 19.10
CA ASP A 2 5.26 -6.24 18.37
C ASP A 2 3.81 -5.78 18.48
N PHE A 3 3.43 -5.17 19.59
CA PHE A 3 2.06 -4.67 19.80
C PHE A 3 1.66 -3.56 18.80
N VAL A 4 2.63 -2.78 18.33
CA VAL A 4 2.39 -1.72 17.32
C VAL A 4 2.11 -2.36 15.96
N LYS A 5 2.90 -3.35 15.56
CA LYS A 5 2.68 -4.09 14.30
C LYS A 5 1.33 -4.79 14.30
N GLU A 6 0.98 -5.44 15.41
CA GLU A 6 -0.32 -6.09 15.56
C GLU A 6 -1.47 -5.07 15.52
N GLY A 7 -1.32 -3.92 16.17
CA GLY A 7 -2.30 -2.84 16.09
C GLY A 7 -2.47 -2.28 14.66
N LEU A 8 -1.39 -2.17 13.89
CA LEU A 8 -1.43 -1.74 12.49
C LEU A 8 -2.12 -2.78 11.59
N ARG A 9 -1.87 -4.08 11.82
CA ARG A 9 -2.54 -5.18 11.12
C ARG A 9 -4.06 -5.16 11.32
N VAL A 10 -4.52 -4.91 12.55
CA VAL A 10 -5.96 -4.80 12.83
C VAL A 10 -6.56 -3.54 12.18
N LYS A 11 -5.85 -2.41 12.23
CA LYS A 11 -6.30 -1.16 11.60
C LYS A 11 -6.35 -1.26 10.08
N SER A 12 -5.38 -1.93 9.46
CA SER A 12 -5.31 -2.07 8.01
C SER A 12 -6.53 -2.81 7.45
N ALA A 13 -7.05 -3.82 8.14
CA ALA A 13 -8.29 -4.50 7.76
C ALA A 13 -9.48 -3.52 7.63
N THR A 14 -9.57 -2.54 8.53
CA THR A 14 -10.62 -1.50 8.46
C THR A 14 -10.41 -0.58 7.26
N VAL A 15 -9.17 -0.20 6.98
CA VAL A 15 -8.82 0.64 5.82
C VAL A 15 -9.15 -0.09 4.51
N ILE A 16 -8.72 -1.35 4.38
CA ILE A 16 -8.94 -2.19 3.20
C ILE A 16 -10.44 -2.33 2.94
N LYS A 17 -11.25 -2.64 3.96
CA LYS A 17 -12.71 -2.71 3.83
C LYS A 17 -13.32 -1.40 3.31
N ASN A 18 -12.80 -0.25 3.74
CA ASN A 18 -13.29 1.05 3.30
C ASN A 18 -12.80 1.43 1.88
N LEU A 19 -11.68 0.87 1.42
CA LEU A 19 -11.22 0.99 0.03
C LEU A 19 -12.08 0.11 -0.88
N GLU A 20 -12.35 -1.13 -0.47
CA GLU A 20 -13.19 -2.08 -1.22
C GLU A 20 -14.60 -1.48 -1.48
N ARG A 21 -15.18 -0.81 -0.47
CA ARG A 21 -16.45 -0.07 -0.62
C ARG A 21 -16.44 1.02 -1.69
N ARG A 22 -15.26 1.47 -2.11
CA ARG A 22 -15.04 2.47 -3.16
C ARG A 22 -14.51 1.84 -4.45
N ASN A 23 -14.62 0.53 -4.61
CA ASN A 23 -14.07 -0.26 -5.71
C ASN A 23 -12.54 -0.13 -5.85
N MET A 24 -11.83 0.08 -4.74
CA MET A 24 -10.37 0.11 -4.69
C MET A 24 -9.84 -1.11 -3.94
N GLU A 25 -8.77 -1.70 -4.45
CA GLU A 25 -8.10 -2.81 -3.79
C GLU A 25 -7.03 -2.28 -2.82
N GLY A 26 -7.05 -2.76 -1.58
CA GLY A 26 -6.10 -2.36 -0.54
C GLY A 26 -5.27 -3.54 -0.07
N TYR A 27 -3.99 -3.30 0.19
CA TYR A 27 -3.04 -4.32 0.63
C TYR A 27 -2.30 -3.87 1.89
N TYR A 28 -1.97 -4.82 2.75
CA TYR A 28 -1.13 -4.62 3.93
C TYR A 28 -0.01 -5.65 3.91
N PHE A 29 1.21 -5.18 4.15
CA PHE A 29 2.42 -6.00 4.23
C PHE A 29 3.12 -5.72 5.54
N GLU A 30 3.75 -6.74 6.13
CA GLU A 30 4.52 -6.58 7.36
C GLU A 30 5.93 -6.03 7.10
N THR A 31 6.39 -6.18 5.86
CA THR A 31 7.73 -5.79 5.41
C THR A 31 7.67 -4.87 4.20
N VAL A 32 8.71 -4.05 4.02
CA VAL A 32 8.79 -3.12 2.89
C VAL A 32 9.08 -3.88 1.60
N GLU A 33 9.85 -4.96 1.71
CA GLU A 33 10.26 -5.83 0.62
C GLU A 33 9.05 -6.44 -0.09
N GLU A 34 8.10 -7.01 0.66
CA GLU A 34 6.86 -7.57 0.10
C GLU A 34 5.99 -6.49 -0.57
N ALA A 35 5.95 -5.29 0.01
CA ALA A 35 5.19 -4.17 -0.55
C ALA A 35 5.78 -3.69 -1.88
N VAL A 36 7.11 -3.61 -1.96
CA VAL A 36 7.83 -3.22 -3.18
C VAL A 36 7.65 -4.28 -4.27
N GLU A 37 7.81 -5.56 -3.95
CA GLU A 37 7.61 -6.65 -4.92
C GLU A 37 6.21 -6.62 -5.51
N LYS A 38 5.18 -6.49 -4.65
CA LYS A 38 3.80 -6.38 -5.12
C LYS A 38 3.61 -5.15 -5.99
N ALA A 39 4.07 -3.98 -5.57
CA ALA A 39 3.91 -2.74 -6.33
C ALA A 39 4.57 -2.84 -7.72
N MET A 40 5.78 -3.41 -7.80
CA MET A 40 6.47 -3.63 -9.06
C MET A 40 5.75 -4.64 -9.95
N SER A 41 5.14 -5.69 -9.38
CA SER A 41 4.34 -6.66 -10.14
C SER A 41 3.07 -6.08 -10.77
N MET A 42 2.59 -4.93 -10.26
CA MET A 42 1.40 -4.25 -10.79
C MET A 42 1.71 -3.34 -11.98
N ILE A 43 2.96 -2.91 -12.14
CA ILE A 43 3.40 -1.98 -13.17
C ILE A 43 3.90 -2.79 -14.37
N LYS A 44 3.25 -2.64 -15.52
CA LYS A 44 3.72 -3.26 -16.78
C LYS A 44 4.81 -2.41 -17.42
N GLU A 45 5.59 -3.03 -18.30
CA GLU A 45 6.70 -2.35 -19.00
C GLU A 45 6.25 -1.11 -19.80
N GLU A 46 5.03 -1.14 -20.32
CA GLU A 46 4.41 -0.06 -21.10
C GLU A 46 3.71 1.01 -20.25
N ASP A 47 3.58 0.78 -18.93
CA ASP A 47 2.92 1.72 -18.03
C ASP A 47 3.84 2.91 -17.72
N THR A 48 3.28 4.12 -17.77
CA THR A 48 3.98 5.33 -17.30
C THR A 48 3.52 5.67 -15.90
N VAL A 49 4.43 5.57 -14.92
CA VAL A 49 4.13 5.90 -13.52
C VAL A 49 4.44 7.37 -13.26
N GLY A 50 3.40 8.16 -12.95
CA GLY A 50 3.57 9.52 -12.47
C GLY A 50 4.04 9.53 -11.01
N TRP A 51 5.27 9.94 -10.75
CA TRP A 51 5.76 10.18 -9.39
C TRP A 51 5.66 11.66 -9.04
N GLY A 52 4.67 12.02 -8.22
CA GLY A 52 4.48 13.39 -7.75
C GLY A 52 5.41 13.72 -6.59
N GLY A 53 6.49 14.45 -6.87
CA GLY A 53 7.31 15.09 -5.85
C GLY A 53 6.87 16.53 -5.61
N SER A 54 6.13 16.80 -4.53
CA SER A 54 6.13 18.16 -3.99
C SER A 54 7.44 18.35 -3.24
N THR A 55 8.46 18.84 -3.95
CA THR A 55 9.46 19.66 -3.27
C THR A 55 8.74 20.95 -2.92
N THR A 56 8.26 21.06 -1.69
CA THR A 56 7.91 22.36 -1.13
C THR A 56 9.20 23.19 -1.12
N ILE A 57 9.24 24.23 -1.95
CA ILE A 57 10.30 25.27 -1.94
C ILE A 57 10.14 26.10 -0.67
#